data_AF-A0A358XNW1-F1
#
_entry.id   AF-A0A358XNW1-F1
#
_cell.length_a   1.000
_cell.length_b   1.000
_cell.length_c   1.000
_cell.angle_alpha   90.00
_cell.angle_beta   90.00
_cell.angle_gamma   90.00
#
_symmetry.space_group_name_H-M   'P 1'
#
loop_
_entity.id
_entity.type
_entity.pdbx_description
1 polymer ?
#
loop_
_entity_poly.entity_id
_entity_poly.type
_entity_poly.pdbx_seq_one_letter_code
_entity_poly.pdbx_strand_id
1 'polypeptide(L)' 'MSKNKSSELSQRLSEIIVYGMQEKKANEIVRLDLRDLHSSVSDYFVICHADSNIQVNAIAKS' A
#
# COMPACT_ATOMS: atom_id res chain seq x y z
N MET A 1 3.95 26.42 10.42
CA MET A 1 3.06 25.28 10.17
C MET A 1 3.63 24.47 9.02
N SER A 2 4.46 23.45 9.28
CA SER A 2 5.21 22.74 8.20
C SER A 2 5.26 21.21 8.36
N LYS A 3 4.44 20.60 9.24
CA LYS A 3 4.56 19.17 9.59
C LYS A 3 3.82 18.17 8.66
N ASN A 4 3.03 18.59 7.67
CA ASN A 4 2.05 17.66 7.06
C ASN A 4 2.34 17.21 5.61
N LYS A 5 3.42 17.64 4.96
CA LYS A 5 3.61 17.32 3.54
C LYS A 5 4.03 15.85 3.29
N SER A 6 4.85 15.30 4.19
CA SER A 6 5.33 13.91 4.08
C SER A 6 4.22 12.90 4.34
N SER A 7 3.39 13.14 5.36
CA SER A 7 2.30 12.22 5.71
C SER A 7 1.20 12.18 4.64
N GLU A 8 0.90 13.32 4.02
CA GLU A 8 -0.05 13.39 2.90
C GLU A 8 0.48 12.65 1.67
N LEU A 9 1.78 12.74 1.39
CA LEU A 9 2.42 11.97 0.31
C LEU A 9 2.35 10.46 0.56
N SER A 10 2.70 10.01 1.77
CA SER A 10 2.61 8.59 2.14
C SER A 10 1.17 8.05 2.02
N GLN A 11 0.18 8.86 2.42
CA GLN A 11 -1.23 8.50 2.28
C GLN A 11 -1.61 8.34 0.80
N ARG A 12 -1.33 9.34 -0.04
CA ARG A 12 -1.63 9.27 -1.48
C ARG A 12 -0.91 8.09 -2.16
N LEU A 13 0.35 7.84 -1.78
CA LEU A 13 1.10 6.70 -2.29
C LEU A 13 0.42 5.37 -1.93
N SER A 14 -0.03 5.22 -0.69
CA SER A 14 -0.77 4.01 -0.27
C SER A 14 -2.06 3.80 -1.07
N GLU A 15 -2.76 4.87 -1.44
CA GLU A 15 -3.98 4.83 -2.25
C GLU A 15 -3.69 4.42 -3.69
N ILE A 16 -2.61 4.96 -4.29
CA ILE A 16 -2.17 4.60 -5.65
C ILE A 16 -1.75 3.12 -5.70
N ILE A 17 -1.03 2.63 -4.69
CA ILE A 17 -0.65 1.21 -4.60
C ILE A 17 -1.89 0.31 -4.55
N VAL A 18 -2.88 0.65 -3.72
CA VAL A 18 -4.15 -0.08 -3.65
C VAL A 18 -4.86 -0.08 -4.99
N TYR A 19 -4.85 1.05 -5.71
CA TYR A 19 -5.44 1.14 -7.04
C TYR A 19 -4.73 0.24 -8.05
N GLY A 20 -3.39 0.24 -8.10
CA GLY A 20 -2.62 -0.68 -8.97
C GLY A 20 -2.90 -2.16 -8.67
N MET A 21 -3.02 -2.52 -7.39
CA MET A 21 -3.44 -3.85 -6.97
C MET A 21 -4.86 -4.22 -7.46
N GLN A 22 -5.80 -3.27 -7.43
CA GLN A 22 -7.16 -3.47 -7.95
C GLN A 22 -7.18 -3.64 -9.46
N GLU A 23 -6.39 -2.89 -10.23
CA GLU A 23 -6.27 -3.05 -11.68
C GLU A 23 -5.77 -4.44 -12.09
N LYS A 24 -4.93 -5.04 -11.25
CA LYS A 24 -4.44 -6.42 -11.42
C LYS A 24 -5.32 -7.48 -10.75
N LYS A 25 -6.51 -7.10 -10.26
CA LYS A 25 -7.49 -7.96 -9.61
C LYS A 25 -6.89 -8.74 -8.43
N ALA A 26 -6.06 -8.09 -7.62
CA ALA A 26 -5.59 -8.67 -6.38
C ALA A 26 -6.76 -8.87 -5.40
N ASN A 27 -6.71 -9.95 -4.63
CA ASN A 27 -7.73 -10.33 -3.67
C ASN A 27 -7.38 -9.79 -2.28
N GLU A 28 -8.37 -9.60 -1.41
CA GLU A 28 -8.18 -9.26 0.02
C GLU A 28 -7.19 -8.12 0.27
N ILE A 29 -7.33 -7.01 -0.47
CA ILE A 29 -6.44 -5.85 -0.33
C ILE A 29 -6.73 -5.14 1.01
N VAL A 30 -5.75 -5.15 1.91
CA VAL A 30 -5.81 -4.49 3.22
C VAL A 30 -4.73 -3.44 3.32
N ARG A 31 -5.12 -2.21 3.68
CA ARG A 31 -4.21 -1.12 4.01
C ARG A 31 -4.18 -0.91 5.52
N LEU A 32 -3.03 -1.12 6.13
CA LEU A 32 -2.75 -0.87 7.54
C LEU A 32 -2.08 0.49 7.70
N ASP A 33 -2.59 1.28 8.64
CA ASP A 33 -1.99 2.54 9.08
C ASP A 33 -1.13 2.28 10.32
N LEU A 34 0.17 2.56 10.22
CA LEU A 34 1.16 2.27 11.26
C LEU A 34 1.72 3.56 11.88
N ARG A 35 1.17 4.72 11.55
CA ARG A 35 1.69 6.03 12.01
C ARG A 35 1.60 6.22 13.52
N ASP A 36 0.68 5.50 14.17
CA ASP A 36 0.51 5.54 15.63
C ASP A 36 1.46 4.59 16.38
N LEU A 37 2.26 3.79 15.67
CA LEU A 37 3.22 2.86 16.27
C LEU A 37 4.60 3.50 16.43
N HIS A 38 5.12 3.48 17.66
CA HIS A 38 6.36 4.17 18.04
C HIS A 38 7.64 3.61 17.37
N SER A 39 7.59 2.41 16.79
CA SER A 39 8.73 1.70 16.18
C SER A 39 8.41 1.21 14.77
N SER A 40 7.49 1.87 14.06
CA SER A 40 7.15 1.47 12.68
C SER A 40 8.29 1.79 11.71
N VAL A 41 8.52 0.87 10.77
CA VAL A 41 9.51 1.04 9.69
C VAL A 41 8.93 1.79 8.48
N SER A 42 7.60 1.95 8.42
CA SER A 42 6.86 2.70 7.40
C SER A 42 5.55 3.27 7.95
N ASP A 43 4.97 4.25 7.26
CA ASP A 43 3.68 4.86 7.62
C ASP A 43 2.48 3.94 7.32
N TYR A 44 2.54 3.21 6.21
CA TYR A 44 1.48 2.31 5.76
C TYR A 44 2.05 0.96 5.31
N PHE A 45 1.27 -0.08 5.50
CA PHE A 45 1.48 -1.41 4.92
C PHE A 45 0.28 -1.76 4.05
N VAL A 46 0.52 -2.17 2.80
CA VAL A 46 -0.54 -2.67 1.92
C VAL A 46 -0.28 -4.14 1.64
N ILE A 47 -1.24 -4.99 1.96
CA ILE A 47 -1.17 -6.44 1.85
C ILE A 47 -2.30 -6.89 0.92
N CYS A 48 -2.05 -7.87 0.05
CA CYS A 48 -3.07 -8.48 -0.80
C CYS A 48 -2.75 -9.96 -1.02
N HIS A 49 -3.76 -10.72 -1.44
CA HIS A 49 -3.65 -12.10 -1.87
C HIS A 49 -3.63 -12.18 -3.41
N ALA A 50 -2.90 -13.16 -3.94
CA ALA A 50 -2.87 -13.47 -5.36
C ALA A 50 -2.85 -14.98 -5.54
N ASP A 51 -3.58 -15.47 -6.54
CA ASP A 51 -3.86 -16.90 -6.73
C ASP A 51 -2.69 -17.64 -7.41
N SER A 52 -1.69 -16.91 -7.92
CA SER A 52 -0.52 -17.50 -8.58
C SER A 52 0.71 -16.59 -8.58
N ASN A 53 1.89 -17.18 -8.74
CA ASN A 53 3.14 -16.45 -8.88
C ASN A 53 3.14 -15.50 -10.10
N ILE A 54 2.43 -15.83 -11.17
CA ILE A 54 2.30 -14.95 -12.34
C ILE A 54 1.54 -13.67 -11.95
N GLN A 55 0.44 -13.82 -11.21
CA GLN A 55 -0.34 -12.69 -10.73
C GLN A 55 0.43 -11.86 -9.70
N VAL A 56 1.15 -12.48 -8.77
CA VAL A 56 2.06 -11.78 -7.84
C VAL A 56 3.03 -10.87 -8.61
N ASN A 57 3.68 -11.41 -9.64
CA ASN A 57 4.61 -10.64 -10.46
C ASN A 57 3.92 -9.53 -11.27
N ALA A 58 2.68 -9.73 -11.71
CA ALA A 58 1.90 -8.72 -12.41
C ALA A 58 1.49 -7.56 -11.49
N ILE A 59 1.13 -7.86 -10.24
CA ILE A 59 0.82 -6.87 -9.18
C ILE A 59 2.09 -6.09 -8.81
N ALA A 60 3.22 -6.77 -8.61
CA ALA A 60 4.47 -6.11 -8.22
C ALA A 60 5.03 -5.14 -9.29
N LYS A 61 4.57 -5.23 -10.53
CA LYS A 61 5.03 -4.41 -11.67
C LYS A 61 3.98 -3.37 -12.14
N SER A 62 2.83 -3.26 -11.47
CA SER A 62 1.77 -2.30 -11.82
C SER A 62 2.12 -0.87 -11.43
#